data_AF-A0A950IB54-F1
#
_entry.id   AF-A0A950IB54-F1
#
_cell.length_a   1.000
_cell.length_b   1.000
_cell.length_c   1.000
_cell.angle_alpha   90.00
_cell.angle_beta   90.00
_cell.angle_gamma   90.00
#
_symmetry.space_group_name_H-M   'P 1'
#
loop_
_entity.id
_entity.type
_entity.pdbx_description
1 polymer ?
#
loop_
_entity_poly.entity_id
_entity_poly.type
_entity_poly.pdbx_seq_one_letter_code
_entity_poly.pdbx_strand_id
1 'polypeptide(L)'
;MSTSSQYAGLVQELYVAYLGRPADYYGLQNFEAGLAGIGAPTDAAGLLSLYGSNAAVKSPVDAFGTSAESQTLYGHGSVESFVSTIYQNLFNRPANVAGLTFWTNAIDSGQVTRGEAALAIAAGAEGNTSAQGLTDAATLANKLAAAEVFTSDLGQVPVAIPLYVGASVAEDARLFIASITANTTAAQYTQEAQQIVQSLWQSSSSTYVLTPGNDNFQGSSANNLFVATLDNAAGVAAGGPAQTLGSGDTIAGGTYNNTLAITDYGTGGVATIPSGATITGMTALEITSQEGMTLDLATWNRLSALQVNGSNGEDSFTVGINTIVSVNDSMGDVSVTGGLVVNVAT
;
A
#
# COMPACT_ATOMS: atom_id res chain seq x y z
N MET A 1 -7.62 9.13 -25.21
CA MET A 1 -7.91 9.26 -23.77
C MET A 1 -9.41 9.04 -23.61
N SER A 2 -9.84 8.23 -22.66
CA SER A 2 -11.27 8.14 -22.35
C SER A 2 -11.72 9.49 -21.76
N THR A 3 -12.99 9.83 -21.93
CA THR A 3 -13.59 11.05 -21.33
C THR A 3 -13.58 11.05 -19.79
N SER A 4 -13.18 9.94 -19.14
CA SER A 4 -12.97 9.87 -17.69
C SER A 4 -11.66 10.56 -17.29
N SER A 5 -10.56 10.27 -17.99
CA SER A 5 -9.22 10.71 -17.55
C SER A 5 -8.98 12.23 -17.65
N GLN A 6 -9.88 12.99 -18.27
CA GLN A 6 -9.79 14.45 -18.35
C GLN A 6 -10.27 15.15 -17.07
N TYR A 7 -10.99 14.45 -16.19
CA TYR A 7 -11.50 14.99 -14.92
C TYR A 7 -10.58 14.66 -13.74
N ALA A 8 -9.56 13.81 -13.91
CA ALA A 8 -8.68 13.35 -12.84
C ALA A 8 -8.15 14.50 -11.96
N GLY A 9 -7.55 15.52 -12.58
CA GLY A 9 -7.00 16.68 -11.88
C GLY A 9 -8.04 17.43 -11.06
N LEU A 10 -9.23 17.69 -11.62
CA LEU A 10 -10.32 18.37 -10.92
C LEU A 10 -10.86 17.54 -9.74
N VAL A 11 -10.99 16.23 -9.90
CA VAL A 11 -11.45 15.36 -8.80
C VAL A 11 -10.39 15.30 -7.70
N GLN A 12 -9.11 15.17 -8.06
CA GLN A 12 -8.02 15.23 -7.08
C GLN A 12 -7.99 16.58 -6.37
N GLU A 13 -8.25 17.68 -7.08
CA GLU A 13 -8.32 19.00 -6.48
C GLU A 13 -9.43 19.11 -5.44
N LEU A 14 -10.61 18.56 -5.73
CA LEU A 14 -11.69 18.48 -4.73
C LEU A 14 -11.26 17.63 -3.53
N TYR A 15 -10.71 16.44 -3.73
CA TYR A 15 -10.25 15.56 -2.63
C TYR A 15 -9.14 16.22 -1.78
N VAL A 16 -8.15 16.84 -2.43
CA VAL A 16 -7.06 17.54 -1.75
C VAL A 16 -7.59 18.75 -1.00
N ALA A 17 -8.43 19.59 -1.61
CA ALA A 17 -9.01 20.75 -0.95
C ALA A 17 -9.80 20.34 0.30
N TYR A 18 -10.72 19.39 0.13
CA TYR A 18 -11.74 19.07 1.13
C TYR A 18 -11.32 18.05 2.17
N LEU A 19 -10.52 17.07 1.78
CA LEU A 19 -10.18 15.93 2.63
C LEU A 19 -8.68 15.88 2.91
N GLY A 20 -7.89 16.74 2.27
CA GLY A 20 -6.44 16.82 2.46
C GLY A 20 -5.68 15.61 1.95
N ARG A 21 -6.33 14.71 1.18
CA ARG A 21 -5.75 13.42 0.76
C ARG A 21 -6.05 13.11 -0.72
N PRO A 22 -5.33 12.17 -1.34
CA PRO A 22 -5.65 11.67 -2.68
C PRO A 22 -7.00 10.95 -2.72
N ALA A 23 -7.66 11.00 -3.88
CA ALA A 23 -8.85 10.22 -4.15
C ALA A 23 -8.60 8.71 -4.00
N ASP A 24 -9.61 7.97 -3.56
CA ASP A 24 -9.56 6.52 -3.64
C ASP A 24 -9.79 6.05 -5.07
N TYR A 25 -9.31 4.85 -5.40
CA TYR A 25 -9.26 4.37 -6.79
C TYR A 25 -10.64 4.31 -7.46
N TYR A 26 -11.65 3.78 -6.76
CA TYR A 26 -13.02 3.70 -7.29
C TYR A 26 -13.79 5.02 -7.13
N GLY A 27 -13.53 5.79 -6.07
CA GLY A 27 -14.09 7.11 -5.84
C GLY A 27 -13.71 8.09 -6.95
N LEU A 28 -12.44 8.10 -7.36
CA LEU A 28 -11.97 8.87 -8.51
C LEU A 28 -12.78 8.52 -9.77
N GLN A 29 -12.83 7.25 -10.16
CA GLN A 29 -13.53 6.81 -11.37
C GLN A 29 -15.02 7.14 -11.35
N ASN A 30 -15.68 6.91 -10.21
CA ASN A 30 -17.10 7.19 -10.07
C ASN A 30 -17.38 8.69 -10.18
N PHE A 31 -16.52 9.52 -9.61
CA PHE A 31 -16.68 10.97 -9.66
C PHE A 31 -16.40 11.51 -11.06
N GLU A 32 -15.33 11.06 -11.72
CA GLU A 32 -15.02 11.39 -13.11
C GLU A 32 -16.19 11.02 -14.04
N ALA A 33 -16.74 9.81 -13.88
CA ALA A 33 -17.90 9.36 -14.66
C ALA A 33 -19.15 10.22 -14.41
N GLY A 34 -19.36 10.66 -13.17
CA GLY A 34 -20.44 11.58 -12.81
C GLY A 34 -20.31 12.94 -13.49
N LEU A 35 -19.12 13.55 -13.44
CA LEU A 35 -18.83 14.83 -14.10
C LEU A 35 -18.92 14.72 -15.63
N ALA A 36 -18.39 13.65 -16.20
CA ALA A 36 -18.46 13.38 -17.63
C ALA A 36 -19.91 13.20 -18.11
N GLY A 37 -20.74 12.50 -17.33
CA GLY A 37 -22.14 12.24 -17.66
C GLY A 37 -23.00 13.49 -17.75
N ILE A 38 -22.62 14.56 -17.03
CA ILE A 38 -23.31 15.85 -17.06
C ILE A 38 -22.62 16.89 -17.96
N GLY A 39 -21.51 16.52 -18.62
CA GLY A 39 -20.71 17.43 -19.43
C GLY A 39 -20.15 18.60 -18.62
N ALA A 40 -19.74 18.36 -17.37
CA ALA A 40 -19.19 19.39 -16.51
C ALA A 40 -17.86 19.94 -17.07
N PRO A 41 -17.47 21.17 -16.69
CA PRO A 41 -16.12 21.67 -16.92
C PRO A 41 -15.05 20.79 -16.28
N THR A 42 -13.88 20.75 -16.88
CA THR A 42 -12.75 19.89 -16.45
C THR A 42 -11.76 20.61 -15.53
N ASP A 43 -12.05 21.85 -15.15
CA ASP A 43 -11.23 22.69 -14.26
C ASP A 43 -12.09 23.37 -13.19
N ALA A 44 -11.45 23.78 -12.09
CA ALA A 44 -12.15 24.36 -10.94
C ALA A 44 -12.83 25.69 -11.28
N ALA A 45 -12.20 26.53 -12.10
CA ALA A 45 -12.74 27.82 -12.52
C ALA A 45 -14.05 27.67 -13.31
N GLY A 46 -14.09 26.73 -14.25
CA GLY A 46 -15.26 26.37 -15.02
C GLY A 46 -16.35 25.78 -14.13
N LEU A 47 -15.99 24.85 -13.24
CA LEU A 47 -16.93 24.23 -12.31
C LEU A 47 -17.58 25.29 -11.40
N LEU A 48 -16.78 26.23 -10.89
CA LEU A 48 -17.24 27.36 -10.07
C LEU A 48 -18.19 28.28 -10.84
N SER A 49 -17.91 28.55 -12.12
CA SER A 49 -18.77 29.41 -12.96
C SER A 49 -20.20 28.87 -13.14
N LEU A 50 -20.35 27.54 -13.04
CA LEU A 50 -21.63 26.86 -13.15
C LEU A 50 -22.25 26.48 -11.81
N TYR A 51 -21.50 26.56 -10.70
CA TYR A 51 -21.92 26.09 -9.39
C TYR A 51 -23.25 26.71 -8.93
N GLY A 52 -23.38 28.04 -9.05
CA GLY A 52 -24.60 28.76 -8.65
C GLY A 52 -25.78 28.64 -9.60
N SER A 53 -25.58 28.14 -10.83
CA SER A 53 -26.61 28.13 -11.89
C SER A 53 -26.98 26.74 -12.40
N ASN A 54 -26.20 25.72 -12.08
CA ASN A 54 -26.40 24.34 -12.54
C ASN A 54 -26.43 23.37 -11.35
N ALA A 55 -27.64 22.92 -10.99
CA ALA A 55 -27.84 21.98 -9.89
C ALA A 55 -27.09 20.64 -10.07
N ALA A 56 -26.88 20.21 -11.32
CA ALA A 56 -26.13 18.98 -11.61
C ALA A 56 -24.62 19.14 -11.32
N VAL A 57 -24.08 20.36 -11.42
CA VAL A 57 -22.70 20.68 -11.01
C VAL A 57 -22.61 20.91 -9.51
N LYS A 58 -23.63 21.54 -8.91
CA LYS A 58 -23.69 21.80 -7.47
C LYS A 58 -23.69 20.53 -6.63
N SER A 59 -24.49 19.54 -7.03
CA SER A 59 -24.67 18.28 -6.28
C SER A 59 -23.36 17.52 -5.99
N PRO A 60 -22.47 17.25 -6.97
CA PRO A 60 -21.22 16.53 -6.70
C PRO A 60 -20.24 17.33 -5.83
N VAL A 61 -20.19 18.65 -5.95
CA VAL A 61 -19.35 19.51 -5.09
C VAL A 61 -19.85 19.50 -3.64
N ASP A 62 -21.17 19.58 -3.44
CA ASP A 62 -21.77 19.52 -2.09
C ASP A 62 -21.68 18.14 -1.43
N ALA A 63 -21.56 17.08 -2.24
CA ALA A 63 -21.43 15.71 -1.74
C ALA A 63 -20.18 15.55 -0.85
N PHE A 64 -19.08 16.25 -1.16
CA PHE A 64 -17.90 16.26 -0.30
C PHE A 64 -18.20 16.80 1.09
N GLY A 65 -18.90 17.95 1.17
CA GLY A 65 -19.25 18.60 2.44
C GLY A 65 -20.25 17.82 3.29
N THR A 66 -20.97 16.86 2.71
CA THR A 66 -21.94 16.02 3.42
C THR A 66 -21.44 14.60 3.69
N SER A 67 -20.25 14.25 3.19
CA SER A 67 -19.62 12.95 3.43
C SER A 67 -19.36 12.68 4.92
N ALA A 68 -19.35 11.40 5.31
CA ALA A 68 -19.04 10.99 6.69
C ALA A 68 -17.62 11.43 7.11
N GLU A 69 -16.67 11.42 6.17
CA GLU A 69 -15.31 11.90 6.42
C GLU A 69 -15.29 13.42 6.66
N SER A 70 -16.00 14.20 5.86
CA SER A 70 -16.13 15.66 6.07
C SER A 70 -16.82 15.99 7.39
N GLN A 71 -17.84 15.25 7.79
CA GLN A 71 -18.47 15.40 9.11
C GLN A 71 -17.49 15.07 10.24
N THR A 72 -16.63 14.08 10.06
CA THR A 72 -15.58 13.75 11.04
C THR A 72 -14.53 14.86 11.14
N LEU A 73 -14.11 15.43 10.00
CA LEU A 73 -13.11 16.50 9.95
C LEU A 73 -13.66 17.85 10.44
N TYR A 74 -14.90 18.19 10.09
CA TYR A 74 -15.44 19.55 10.20
C TYR A 74 -16.77 19.67 10.95
N GLY A 75 -17.38 18.57 11.39
CA GLY A 75 -18.71 18.56 12.01
C GLY A 75 -18.78 19.23 13.39
N HIS A 76 -17.62 19.40 14.05
CA HIS A 76 -17.53 20.03 15.38
C HIS A 76 -16.72 21.34 15.38
N GLY A 77 -16.22 21.78 14.23
CA GLY A 77 -15.37 22.97 14.09
C GLY A 77 -16.12 24.24 13.70
N SER A 78 -15.55 25.40 14.04
CA SER A 78 -16.04 26.69 13.53
C SER A 78 -15.82 26.83 12.03
N VAL A 79 -16.55 27.74 11.38
CA VAL A 79 -16.31 28.09 9.97
C VAL A 79 -14.88 28.62 9.77
N GLU A 80 -14.37 29.39 10.72
CA GLU A 80 -12.98 29.88 10.71
C GLU A 80 -11.96 28.72 10.75
N SER A 81 -12.21 27.69 11.56
CA SER A 81 -11.39 26.49 11.61
C SER A 81 -11.44 25.74 10.28
N PHE A 82 -12.63 25.63 9.67
CA PHE A 82 -12.79 25.02 8.35
C PHE A 82 -11.95 25.76 7.29
N VAL A 83 -12.09 27.09 7.19
CA VAL A 83 -11.31 27.89 6.23
C VAL A 83 -9.80 27.73 6.47
N SER A 84 -9.36 27.75 7.73
CA SER A 84 -7.96 27.52 8.09
C SER A 84 -7.46 26.16 7.59
N THR A 85 -8.25 25.09 7.75
CA THR A 85 -7.90 23.76 7.24
C THR A 85 -7.83 23.73 5.72
N ILE A 86 -8.76 24.38 5.00
CA ILE A 86 -8.71 24.44 3.54
C ILE A 86 -7.42 25.09 3.04
N TYR A 87 -6.99 26.20 3.67
CA TYR A 87 -5.72 26.86 3.34
C TYR A 87 -4.51 25.97 3.63
N GLN A 88 -4.53 25.21 4.74
CA GLN A 88 -3.49 24.25 5.05
C GLN A 88 -3.44 23.11 4.00
N ASN A 89 -4.60 22.53 3.69
CA ASN A 89 -4.76 21.45 2.72
C ASN A 89 -4.25 21.84 1.33
N LEU A 90 -4.56 23.04 0.86
CA LEU A 90 -4.20 23.50 -0.48
C LEU A 90 -2.78 24.06 -0.54
N PHE A 91 -2.37 24.88 0.43
CA PHE A 91 -1.20 25.76 0.28
C PHE A 91 -0.12 25.60 1.37
N ASN A 92 -0.34 24.74 2.37
CA ASN A 92 0.57 24.57 3.50
C ASN A 92 0.88 25.86 4.28
N ARG A 93 -0.10 26.77 4.32
CA ARG A 93 0.03 28.04 5.05
C ARG A 93 -1.31 28.48 5.60
N PRO A 94 -1.35 29.33 6.65
CA PRO A 94 -2.58 29.94 7.09
C PRO A 94 -3.12 30.95 6.05
N ALA A 95 -4.44 31.14 6.07
CA ALA A 95 -5.07 32.29 5.44
C ALA A 95 -4.54 33.59 6.06
N ASN A 96 -4.41 34.65 5.26
CA ASN A 96 -4.21 35.98 5.84
C ASN A 96 -5.52 36.45 6.51
N VAL A 97 -5.42 37.42 7.43
CA VAL A 97 -6.58 37.88 8.22
C VAL A 97 -7.74 38.35 7.33
N ALA A 98 -7.46 39.05 6.24
CA ALA A 98 -8.48 39.55 5.33
C ALA A 98 -9.22 38.41 4.60
N GLY A 99 -8.48 37.42 4.09
CA GLY A 99 -9.03 36.24 3.43
C GLY A 99 -9.82 35.35 4.39
N LEU A 100 -9.28 35.09 5.58
CA LEU A 100 -9.99 34.33 6.61
C LEU A 100 -11.32 34.99 6.99
N THR A 101 -11.31 36.30 7.20
CA THR A 101 -12.52 37.09 7.52
C THR A 101 -13.52 37.05 6.37
N PHE A 102 -13.05 37.22 5.12
CA PHE A 102 -13.91 37.19 3.94
C PHE A 102 -14.63 35.85 3.80
N TRP A 103 -13.89 34.74 3.78
CA TRP A 103 -14.46 33.41 3.61
C TRP A 103 -15.35 33.00 4.76
N THR A 104 -14.97 33.35 6.00
CA THR A 104 -15.78 33.05 7.18
C THR A 104 -17.14 33.76 7.10
N ASN A 105 -17.16 35.06 6.80
CA ASN A 105 -18.39 35.82 6.67
C ASN A 105 -19.26 35.33 5.49
N ALA A 106 -18.64 34.97 4.36
CA ALA A 106 -19.37 34.46 3.19
C ALA A 106 -20.07 33.12 3.49
N ILE A 107 -19.42 32.25 4.26
CA ILE A 107 -19.99 30.96 4.66
C ILE A 107 -21.03 31.13 5.77
N ASP A 108 -20.75 31.92 6.81
CA ASP A 108 -21.68 32.15 7.93
C ASP A 108 -22.98 32.84 7.49
N SER A 109 -22.89 33.74 6.51
CA SER A 109 -24.07 34.40 5.93
C SER A 109 -24.85 33.51 4.93
N GLY A 110 -24.34 32.32 4.61
CA GLY A 110 -24.93 31.41 3.63
C GLY A 110 -24.82 31.88 2.18
N GLN A 111 -24.02 32.91 1.90
CA GLN A 111 -23.76 33.38 0.52
C GLN A 111 -23.00 32.35 -0.29
N VAL A 112 -22.08 31.63 0.36
CA VAL A 112 -21.22 30.62 -0.25
C VAL A 112 -21.29 29.37 0.61
N THR A 113 -21.44 28.19 0.00
CA THR A 113 -21.36 26.96 0.79
C THR A 113 -19.91 26.69 1.18
N ARG A 114 -19.68 25.83 2.18
CA ARG A 114 -18.32 25.31 2.40
C ARG A 114 -17.74 24.73 1.10
N GLY A 115 -18.58 24.06 0.30
CA GLY A 115 -18.23 23.35 -0.95
C GLY A 115 -17.59 24.29 -1.95
N GLU A 116 -18.36 25.32 -2.24
CA GLU A 116 -18.01 26.41 -3.12
C GLU A 116 -16.81 27.19 -2.62
N ALA A 117 -16.70 27.44 -1.31
CA ALA A 117 -15.56 28.16 -0.74
C ALA A 117 -14.23 27.42 -0.98
N ALA A 118 -14.18 26.11 -0.77
CA ALA A 118 -12.94 25.35 -1.00
C ALA A 118 -12.54 25.35 -2.47
N LEU A 119 -13.51 25.17 -3.38
CA LEU A 119 -13.29 25.23 -4.82
C LEU A 119 -12.80 26.62 -5.26
N ALA A 120 -13.42 27.69 -4.76
CA ALA A 120 -13.06 29.06 -5.09
C ALA A 120 -11.70 29.47 -4.53
N ILE A 121 -11.32 28.96 -3.35
CA ILE A 121 -9.98 29.17 -2.79
C ILE A 121 -8.93 28.50 -3.67
N ALA A 122 -9.16 27.26 -4.13
CA ALA A 122 -8.24 26.53 -4.99
C ALA A 122 -8.07 27.22 -6.36
N ALA A 123 -9.18 27.50 -7.06
CA ALA A 123 -9.18 28.23 -8.33
C ALA A 123 -8.54 29.63 -8.23
N GLY A 124 -8.71 30.28 -7.07
CA GLY A 124 -8.12 31.59 -6.80
C GLY A 124 -6.58 31.58 -6.78
N ALA A 125 -5.95 30.46 -6.43
CA ALA A 125 -4.49 30.34 -6.47
C ALA A 125 -3.95 30.26 -7.91
N GLU A 126 -4.63 29.52 -8.79
CA GLU A 126 -4.22 29.31 -10.18
C GLU A 126 -4.19 30.62 -10.99
N GLY A 127 -5.09 31.56 -10.68
CA GLY A 127 -5.15 32.88 -11.33
C GLY A 127 -4.29 33.97 -10.70
N ASN A 128 -3.63 33.70 -9.56
CA ASN A 128 -2.96 34.74 -8.77
C ASN A 128 -1.49 34.93 -9.16
N THR A 129 -1.16 36.11 -9.67
CA THR A 129 0.19 36.46 -10.16
C THR A 129 1.10 37.11 -9.11
N SER A 130 0.64 37.28 -7.87
CA SER A 130 1.50 37.74 -6.77
C SER A 130 2.56 36.68 -6.43
N ALA A 131 3.66 37.08 -5.79
CA ALA A 131 4.71 36.13 -5.38
C ALA A 131 4.18 35.00 -4.49
N GLN A 132 3.24 35.32 -3.57
CA GLN A 132 2.57 34.31 -2.76
C GLN A 132 1.65 33.43 -3.62
N GLY A 133 0.86 34.02 -4.52
CA GLY A 133 -0.03 33.29 -5.42
C GLY A 133 0.71 32.29 -6.30
N LEU A 134 1.88 32.65 -6.83
CA LEU A 134 2.73 31.75 -7.59
C LEU A 134 3.26 30.58 -6.73
N THR A 135 3.57 30.84 -5.46
CA THR A 135 3.98 29.77 -4.51
C THR A 135 2.83 28.84 -4.18
N ASP A 136 1.62 29.40 -4.01
CA ASP A 136 0.40 28.65 -3.73
C ASP A 136 0.03 27.77 -4.92
N ALA A 137 0.06 28.33 -6.14
CA ALA A 137 -0.19 27.61 -7.38
C ALA A 137 0.81 26.47 -7.60
N ALA A 138 2.10 26.70 -7.35
CA ALA A 138 3.13 25.66 -7.43
C ALA A 138 2.94 24.56 -6.37
N THR A 139 2.56 24.93 -5.14
CA THR A 139 2.26 23.96 -4.08
C THR A 139 1.03 23.12 -4.43
N LEU A 140 -0.05 23.75 -4.90
CA LEU A 140 -1.25 23.06 -5.33
C LEU A 140 -0.93 22.10 -6.49
N ALA A 141 -0.26 22.56 -7.54
CA ALA A 141 0.11 21.73 -8.68
C ALA A 141 0.92 20.47 -8.26
N ASN A 142 1.89 20.62 -7.36
CA ASN A 142 2.65 19.48 -6.84
C ASN A 142 1.77 18.53 -6.03
N LYS A 143 0.84 19.03 -5.22
CA LYS A 143 -0.11 18.20 -4.46
C LYS A 143 -1.04 17.42 -5.37
N LEU A 144 -1.56 18.03 -6.42
CA LEU A 144 -2.41 17.35 -7.39
C LEU A 144 -1.64 16.25 -8.13
N ALA A 145 -0.43 16.55 -8.60
CA ALA A 145 0.43 15.54 -9.23
C ALA A 145 0.77 14.37 -8.29
N ALA A 146 1.08 14.66 -7.02
CA ALA A 146 1.33 13.65 -6.01
C ALA A 146 0.09 12.78 -5.74
N ALA A 147 -1.11 13.39 -5.68
CA ALA A 147 -2.37 12.69 -5.48
C ALA A 147 -2.73 11.78 -6.67
N GLU A 148 -2.49 12.23 -7.91
CA GLU A 148 -2.65 11.42 -9.12
C GLU A 148 -1.72 10.20 -9.11
N VAL A 149 -0.43 10.39 -8.79
CA VAL A 149 0.54 9.29 -8.68
C VAL A 149 0.10 8.29 -7.63
N PHE A 150 -0.27 8.75 -6.43
CA PHE A 150 -0.74 7.88 -5.35
C PHE A 150 -1.95 7.02 -5.77
N THR A 151 -2.93 7.64 -6.42
CA THR A 151 -4.16 6.94 -6.83
C THR A 151 -3.88 5.97 -7.99
N SER A 152 -2.96 6.32 -8.89
CA SER A 152 -2.46 5.43 -9.93
C SER A 152 -1.74 4.22 -9.34
N ASP A 153 -0.85 4.43 -8.37
CA ASP A 153 -0.09 3.36 -7.71
C ASP A 153 -1.03 2.40 -6.96
N LEU A 154 -2.06 2.92 -6.29
CA LEU A 154 -3.14 2.09 -5.73
C LEU A 154 -3.78 1.19 -6.80
N GLY A 155 -4.10 1.75 -7.96
CA GLY A 155 -4.70 1.03 -9.08
C GLY A 155 -3.81 -0.06 -9.68
N GLN A 156 -2.48 0.08 -9.58
CA GLN A 156 -1.51 -0.92 -10.03
C GLN A 156 -1.35 -2.08 -9.03
N VAL A 157 -1.84 -1.92 -7.79
CA VAL A 157 -1.76 -2.93 -6.75
C VAL A 157 -3.16 -3.32 -6.29
N PRO A 158 -3.82 -4.30 -6.94
CA PRO A 158 -5.23 -4.63 -6.65
C PRO A 158 -5.55 -4.93 -5.18
N VAL A 159 -4.59 -5.50 -4.43
CA VAL A 159 -4.76 -5.76 -2.99
C VAL A 159 -4.74 -4.49 -2.14
N ALA A 160 -4.08 -3.42 -2.60
CA ALA A 160 -4.02 -2.14 -1.89
C ALA A 160 -5.33 -1.34 -2.02
N ILE A 161 -6.06 -1.50 -3.11
CA ILE A 161 -7.32 -0.79 -3.38
C ILE A 161 -8.33 -0.91 -2.22
N PRO A 162 -8.71 -2.12 -1.76
CA PRO A 162 -9.65 -2.25 -0.64
C PRO A 162 -9.02 -1.91 0.72
N LEU A 163 -7.70 -1.70 0.81
CA LEU A 163 -7.00 -1.34 2.03
C LEU A 163 -6.88 0.19 2.21
N TYR A 164 -7.08 0.97 1.15
CA TYR A 164 -7.19 2.43 1.21
C TYR A 164 -8.58 2.87 1.72
N VAL A 165 -8.93 2.38 2.91
CA VAL A 165 -10.20 2.64 3.60
C VAL A 165 -9.97 2.80 5.10
N GLY A 166 -10.77 3.64 5.74
CA GLY A 166 -10.71 3.88 7.18
C GLY A 166 -9.79 5.02 7.61
N ALA A 167 -9.97 5.47 8.86
CA ALA A 167 -9.43 6.74 9.35
C ALA A 167 -7.89 6.78 9.39
N SER A 168 -7.22 5.66 9.74
CA SER A 168 -5.76 5.61 9.86
C SER A 168 -5.06 5.74 8.52
N VAL A 169 -5.51 4.99 7.51
CA VAL A 169 -4.88 5.01 6.18
C VAL A 169 -5.16 6.34 5.47
N ALA A 170 -6.36 6.90 5.66
CA ALA A 170 -6.67 8.24 5.18
C ALA A 170 -5.80 9.31 5.86
N GLU A 171 -5.37 9.10 7.11
CA GLU A 171 -4.46 10.00 7.83
C GLU A 171 -3.05 9.97 7.25
N ASP A 172 -2.49 8.79 6.97
CA ASP A 172 -1.17 8.67 6.35
C ASP A 172 -1.15 9.37 4.98
N ALA A 173 -2.21 9.23 4.20
CA ALA A 173 -2.35 9.92 2.93
C ALA A 173 -2.55 11.43 3.07
N ARG A 174 -3.16 11.91 4.17
CA ARG A 174 -3.20 13.34 4.51
C ARG A 174 -1.83 13.88 4.88
N LEU A 175 -1.07 13.15 5.69
CA LEU A 175 0.30 13.52 6.07
C LEU A 175 1.21 13.61 4.84
N PHE A 176 1.07 12.67 3.91
CA PHE A 176 1.75 12.70 2.62
C PHE A 176 1.44 13.98 1.85
N ILE A 177 0.16 14.28 1.59
CA ILE A 177 -0.20 15.50 0.85
C ILE A 177 0.21 16.76 1.60
N ALA A 178 0.18 16.77 2.94
CA ALA A 178 0.65 17.87 3.75
C ALA A 178 2.17 18.08 3.66
N SER A 179 2.97 17.05 3.35
CA SER A 179 4.42 17.15 3.17
C SER A 179 4.83 17.87 1.86
N ILE A 180 3.93 17.90 0.88
CA ILE A 180 4.19 18.43 -0.46
C ILE A 180 4.21 19.96 -0.47
N THR A 181 5.30 20.55 -0.95
CA THR A 181 5.49 22.00 -1.06
C THR A 181 5.76 22.41 -2.52
N ALA A 182 5.83 23.72 -2.79
CA ALA A 182 6.27 24.25 -4.09
C ALA A 182 7.65 23.74 -4.55
N ASN A 183 8.52 23.29 -3.63
CA ASN A 183 9.87 22.80 -3.94
C ASN A 183 9.96 21.26 -4.03
N THR A 184 8.88 20.54 -3.73
CA THR A 184 8.88 19.08 -3.83
C THR A 184 8.97 18.65 -5.28
N THR A 185 9.92 17.77 -5.59
CA THR A 185 10.15 17.28 -6.95
C THR A 185 9.33 16.03 -7.26
N ALA A 186 9.16 15.74 -8.55
CA ALA A 186 8.43 14.55 -8.99
C ALA A 186 9.01 13.23 -8.47
N ALA A 187 10.33 13.11 -8.41
CA ALA A 187 10.98 11.92 -7.86
C ALA A 187 10.66 11.71 -6.37
N GLN A 188 10.57 12.79 -5.59
CA GLN A 188 10.30 12.71 -4.16
C GLN A 188 8.88 12.25 -3.89
N TYR A 189 7.88 12.93 -4.47
CA TYR A 189 6.48 12.53 -4.21
C TYR A 189 6.13 11.18 -4.82
N THR A 190 6.79 10.78 -5.93
CA THR A 190 6.56 9.45 -6.53
C THR A 190 7.10 8.36 -5.61
N GLN A 191 8.32 8.54 -5.08
CA GLN A 191 8.91 7.57 -4.16
C GLN A 191 8.07 7.42 -2.88
N GLU A 192 7.64 8.53 -2.29
CA GLU A 192 6.86 8.51 -1.04
C GLU A 192 5.47 7.90 -1.26
N ALA A 193 4.77 8.24 -2.36
CA ALA A 193 3.49 7.61 -2.72
C ALA A 193 3.62 6.09 -2.85
N GLN A 194 4.64 5.61 -3.57
CA GLN A 194 4.91 4.19 -3.73
C GLN A 194 5.19 3.49 -2.40
N GLN A 195 5.94 4.11 -1.50
CA GLN A 195 6.24 3.56 -0.18
C GLN A 195 4.98 3.43 0.68
N ILE A 196 4.10 4.44 0.66
CA ILE A 196 2.84 4.40 1.41
C ILE A 196 1.91 3.33 0.84
N VAL A 197 1.70 3.30 -0.48
CA VAL A 197 0.88 2.26 -1.12
C VAL A 197 1.44 0.87 -0.85
N GLN A 198 2.77 0.72 -0.86
CA GLN A 198 3.46 -0.52 -0.52
C GLN A 198 3.22 -0.97 0.93
N SER A 199 3.26 -0.04 1.90
CA SER A 199 3.09 -0.38 3.32
C SER A 199 1.69 -0.92 3.63
N LEU A 200 0.66 -0.50 2.87
CA LEU A 200 -0.72 -0.95 3.05
C LEU A 200 -0.85 -2.47 2.98
N TRP A 201 -0.16 -3.11 2.05
CA TRP A 201 -0.26 -4.56 1.84
C TRP A 201 0.97 -5.34 2.29
N GLN A 202 2.11 -4.70 2.57
CA GLN A 202 3.22 -5.37 3.28
C GLN A 202 2.82 -5.81 4.70
N SER A 203 1.90 -5.09 5.33
CA SER A 203 1.33 -5.48 6.63
C SER A 203 0.28 -6.59 6.52
N SER A 204 -0.20 -6.87 5.31
CA SER A 204 -1.17 -7.94 5.05
C SER A 204 -0.42 -9.24 4.72
N SER A 205 -0.62 -10.28 5.53
CA SER A 205 -0.10 -11.63 5.26
C SER A 205 -1.23 -12.60 4.90
N SER A 206 -1.00 -13.40 3.86
CA SER A 206 -1.83 -14.56 3.56
C SER A 206 -1.12 -15.81 4.05
N THR A 207 -1.80 -16.61 4.87
CA THR A 207 -1.28 -17.90 5.34
C THR A 207 -1.94 -19.04 4.59
N TYR A 208 -1.11 -19.91 4.02
CA TYR A 208 -1.51 -21.15 3.34
C TYR A 208 -0.96 -22.31 4.18
N VAL A 209 -1.84 -23.16 4.68
CA VAL A 209 -1.45 -24.32 5.49
C VAL A 209 -1.60 -25.56 4.62
N LEU A 210 -0.51 -26.30 4.45
CA LEU A 210 -0.51 -27.54 3.69
C LEU A 210 -1.28 -28.64 4.43
N THR A 211 -1.83 -29.56 3.65
CA THR A 211 -2.58 -30.72 4.10
C THR A 211 -1.83 -31.99 3.75
N PRO A 212 -2.16 -33.16 4.33
CA PRO A 212 -1.52 -34.41 3.93
C PRO A 212 -1.84 -34.89 2.50
N GLY A 213 -2.74 -34.19 1.80
CA GLY A 213 -3.06 -34.45 0.40
C GLY A 213 -2.11 -33.70 -0.54
N ASN A 214 -2.34 -33.83 -1.85
CA ASN A 214 -1.61 -33.02 -2.83
C ASN A 214 -2.20 -31.61 -2.84
N ASP A 215 -1.40 -30.62 -2.48
CA ASP A 215 -1.79 -29.22 -2.46
C ASP A 215 -1.36 -28.49 -3.74
N ASN A 216 -2.18 -27.51 -4.15
CA ASN A 216 -1.84 -26.61 -5.26
C ASN A 216 -2.12 -25.17 -4.84
N PHE A 217 -1.11 -24.52 -4.26
CA PHE A 217 -1.21 -23.16 -3.78
C PHE A 217 -0.52 -22.16 -4.70
N GLN A 218 -1.22 -21.05 -4.95
CA GLN A 218 -0.72 -19.88 -5.62
C GLN A 218 -0.77 -18.70 -4.64
N GLY A 219 0.39 -18.15 -4.32
CA GLY A 219 0.55 -16.99 -3.45
C GLY A 219 -0.11 -15.75 -4.06
N SER A 220 -0.66 -14.92 -3.17
CA SER A 220 -1.30 -13.66 -3.51
C SER A 220 -0.30 -12.56 -3.83
N SER A 221 -0.78 -11.38 -4.21
CA SER A 221 0.03 -10.17 -4.29
C SER A 221 0.29 -9.52 -2.91
N ALA A 222 0.13 -10.22 -1.79
CA ALA A 222 0.53 -9.77 -0.46
C ALA A 222 1.81 -10.50 0.00
N ASN A 223 2.21 -10.34 1.26
CA ASN A 223 3.19 -11.25 1.86
C ASN A 223 2.52 -12.61 2.07
N ASN A 224 3.20 -13.70 1.74
CA ASN A 224 2.64 -15.06 1.80
C ASN A 224 3.48 -15.93 2.75
N LEU A 225 2.80 -16.63 3.67
CA LEU A 225 3.38 -17.64 4.53
C LEU A 225 2.78 -18.99 4.17
N PHE A 226 3.61 -19.92 3.71
CA PHE A 226 3.25 -21.32 3.47
C PHE A 226 3.74 -22.13 4.65
N VAL A 227 2.84 -22.84 5.33
CA VAL A 227 3.17 -23.65 6.53
C VAL A 227 3.06 -25.12 6.17
N ALA A 228 4.15 -25.84 6.39
CA ALA A 228 4.30 -27.23 6.02
C ALA A 228 4.94 -28.05 7.16
N THR A 229 4.66 -29.35 7.13
CA THR A 229 5.28 -30.35 7.97
C THR A 229 6.00 -31.38 7.10
N LEU A 230 7.23 -31.70 7.51
CA LEU A 230 7.92 -32.91 7.08
C LEU A 230 7.79 -33.92 8.22
N ASP A 231 7.61 -35.19 7.85
CA ASP A 231 7.71 -36.30 8.79
C ASP A 231 8.02 -37.58 8.01
N ASN A 232 8.61 -38.55 8.68
CA ASN A 232 8.86 -39.89 8.18
C ASN A 232 8.05 -40.92 8.99
N ALA A 233 8.08 -42.19 8.58
CA ALA A 233 7.30 -43.22 9.27
C ALA A 233 7.70 -43.41 10.75
N ALA A 234 8.95 -43.12 11.11
CA ALA A 234 9.45 -43.23 12.48
C ALA A 234 9.00 -42.05 13.36
N GLY A 235 9.00 -40.83 12.83
CA GLY A 235 8.49 -39.64 13.55
C GLY A 235 6.99 -39.72 13.80
N VAL A 236 6.20 -40.14 12.79
CA VAL A 236 4.77 -40.43 12.99
C VAL A 236 4.55 -41.51 14.07
N ALA A 237 5.37 -42.57 14.07
CA ALA A 237 5.32 -43.61 15.10
C ALA A 237 5.72 -43.11 16.50
N ALA A 238 6.56 -42.07 16.57
CA ALA A 238 6.93 -41.38 17.80
C ALA A 238 5.89 -40.32 18.24
N GLY A 239 4.78 -40.17 17.50
CA GLY A 239 3.69 -39.23 17.81
C GLY A 239 3.75 -37.90 17.05
N GLY A 240 4.60 -37.80 16.02
CA GLY A 240 4.64 -36.68 15.08
C GLY A 240 3.36 -36.55 14.25
N PRO A 241 3.05 -35.34 13.75
CA PRO A 241 1.92 -35.12 12.84
C PRO A 241 2.21 -35.73 11.46
N ALA A 242 1.16 -36.02 10.69
CA ALA A 242 1.34 -36.45 9.31
C ALA A 242 2.13 -35.40 8.49
N GLN A 243 2.98 -35.88 7.58
CA GLN A 243 3.61 -35.06 6.55
C GLN A 243 2.54 -34.31 5.76
N THR A 244 2.78 -33.03 5.50
CA THR A 244 1.92 -32.19 4.66
C THR A 244 2.65 -31.66 3.43
N LEU A 245 3.98 -31.53 3.46
CA LEU A 245 4.75 -31.29 2.24
C LEU A 245 5.16 -32.62 1.62
N GLY A 246 4.46 -33.04 0.58
CA GLY A 246 4.68 -34.28 -0.17
C GLY A 246 5.14 -34.07 -1.62
N SER A 247 5.43 -35.17 -2.31
CA SER A 247 5.91 -35.14 -3.70
C SER A 247 4.87 -34.72 -4.75
N GLY A 248 3.61 -34.53 -4.34
CA GLY A 248 2.52 -34.10 -5.23
C GLY A 248 2.22 -32.61 -5.16
N ASP A 249 2.91 -31.87 -4.28
CA ASP A 249 2.55 -30.49 -4.01
C ASP A 249 3.12 -29.52 -5.05
N THR A 250 2.32 -28.52 -5.36
CA THR A 250 2.71 -27.36 -6.16
C THR A 250 2.51 -26.11 -5.34
N ILE A 251 3.60 -25.40 -5.05
CA ILE A 251 3.61 -24.17 -4.27
C ILE A 251 4.28 -23.08 -5.10
N ALA A 252 3.50 -22.12 -5.54
CA ALA A 252 4.01 -20.94 -6.23
C ALA A 252 3.89 -19.72 -5.32
N GLY A 253 5.01 -19.07 -5.05
CA GLY A 253 5.04 -17.76 -4.39
C GLY A 253 4.28 -16.71 -5.21
N GLY A 254 3.83 -15.68 -4.51
CA GLY A 254 3.20 -14.52 -5.10
C GLY A 254 4.20 -13.43 -5.48
N THR A 255 3.69 -12.21 -5.62
CA THR A 255 4.48 -11.06 -6.09
C THR A 255 5.59 -10.67 -5.11
N TYR A 256 5.29 -10.65 -3.81
CA TYR A 256 6.17 -10.05 -2.80
C TYR A 256 6.86 -11.09 -1.93
N ASN A 257 6.96 -10.86 -0.62
CA ASN A 257 7.69 -11.77 0.25
C ASN A 257 6.90 -13.08 0.38
N ASN A 258 7.59 -14.18 0.15
CA ASN A 258 7.03 -15.53 0.19
C ASN A 258 7.93 -16.36 1.10
N THR A 259 7.42 -16.71 2.28
CA THR A 259 8.12 -17.58 3.23
C THR A 259 7.51 -18.96 3.17
N LEU A 260 8.33 -19.98 2.94
CA LEU A 260 7.99 -21.36 3.26
C LEU A 260 8.52 -21.68 4.65
N ALA A 261 7.63 -22.01 5.58
CA ALA A 261 7.96 -22.43 6.94
C ALA A 261 7.70 -23.93 7.08
N ILE A 262 8.76 -24.68 7.38
CA ILE A 262 8.73 -26.13 7.54
C ILE A 262 9.05 -26.49 8.98
N THR A 263 8.20 -27.30 9.59
CA THR A 263 8.55 -28.04 10.82
C THR A 263 8.71 -29.51 10.49
N ASP A 264 9.89 -30.04 10.71
CA ASP A 264 10.22 -31.44 10.52
C ASP A 264 10.14 -32.20 11.84
N TYR A 265 9.40 -33.31 11.81
CA TYR A 265 9.19 -34.23 12.93
C TYR A 265 9.82 -35.60 12.69
N GLY A 266 10.54 -35.76 11.58
CA GLY A 266 11.25 -36.99 11.26
C GLY A 266 12.26 -37.38 12.35
N THR A 267 12.55 -38.68 12.42
CA THR A 267 13.61 -39.21 13.28
C THR A 267 14.44 -40.28 12.56
N GLY A 268 15.74 -40.34 12.87
CA GLY A 268 16.67 -41.36 12.37
C GLY A 268 17.06 -41.25 10.89
N GLY A 269 16.84 -40.10 10.27
CA GLY A 269 17.11 -39.80 8.87
C GLY A 269 17.74 -38.40 8.67
N VAL A 270 17.47 -37.84 7.50
CA VAL A 270 17.95 -36.52 7.06
C VAL A 270 16.76 -35.79 6.43
N ALA A 271 16.47 -34.57 6.88
CA ALA A 271 15.38 -33.79 6.32
C ALA A 271 15.75 -33.29 4.92
N THR A 272 14.83 -33.49 3.97
CA THR A 272 14.97 -33.07 2.57
C THR A 272 13.64 -32.53 2.06
N ILE A 273 13.69 -31.62 1.09
CA ILE A 273 12.49 -31.25 0.34
C ILE A 273 12.12 -32.43 -0.57
N PRO A 274 10.86 -32.91 -0.58
CA PRO A 274 10.46 -34.04 -1.41
C PRO A 274 10.72 -33.75 -2.90
N SER A 275 11.41 -34.66 -3.59
CA SER A 275 11.90 -34.45 -4.97
C SER A 275 10.81 -34.30 -6.05
N GLY A 276 9.54 -34.57 -5.72
CA GLY A 276 8.39 -34.31 -6.60
C GLY A 276 7.67 -32.99 -6.32
N ALA A 277 7.93 -32.34 -5.18
CA ALA A 277 7.31 -31.06 -4.84
C ALA A 277 7.82 -29.97 -5.78
N THR A 278 6.91 -29.22 -6.39
CA THR A 278 7.25 -28.07 -7.24
C THR A 278 7.10 -26.80 -6.44
N ILE A 279 8.21 -26.23 -5.98
CA ILE A 279 8.23 -25.01 -5.16
C ILE A 279 8.93 -23.90 -5.92
N THR A 280 8.25 -22.77 -6.12
CA THR A 280 8.79 -21.63 -6.88
C THR A 280 8.47 -20.31 -6.20
N GLY A 281 9.24 -19.27 -6.50
CA GLY A 281 8.92 -17.90 -6.07
C GLY A 281 9.18 -17.57 -4.60
N MET A 282 9.71 -18.49 -3.80
CA MET A 282 10.03 -18.26 -2.39
C MET A 282 11.17 -17.23 -2.24
N THR A 283 10.99 -16.29 -1.30
CA THR A 283 12.01 -15.33 -0.90
C THR A 283 12.71 -15.74 0.38
N ALA A 284 12.04 -16.55 1.22
CA ALA A 284 12.59 -17.11 2.45
C ALA A 284 12.20 -18.58 2.61
N LEU A 285 13.12 -19.36 3.17
CA LEU A 285 12.86 -20.69 3.72
C LEU A 285 13.23 -20.68 5.20
N GLU A 286 12.28 -21.07 6.05
CA GLU A 286 12.48 -21.30 7.47
C GLU A 286 12.24 -22.79 7.74
N ILE A 287 13.23 -23.50 8.27
CA ILE A 287 13.09 -24.91 8.62
C ILE A 287 13.52 -25.15 10.07
N THR A 288 12.68 -25.89 10.79
CA THR A 288 12.99 -26.40 12.13
C THR A 288 13.03 -27.91 12.06
N SER A 289 14.18 -28.53 12.32
CA SER A 289 14.37 -29.98 12.32
C SER A 289 15.31 -30.36 13.45
N GLN A 290 15.13 -31.53 14.06
CA GLN A 290 16.07 -32.13 15.02
C GLN A 290 17.03 -33.14 14.35
N GLU A 291 16.84 -33.39 13.06
CA GLU A 291 17.68 -34.24 12.22
C GLU A 291 18.73 -33.38 11.50
N GLY A 292 19.73 -34.02 10.89
CA GLY A 292 20.56 -33.34 9.90
C GLY A 292 19.77 -33.03 8.64
N MET A 293 20.22 -32.10 7.81
CA MET A 293 19.48 -31.68 6.63
C MET A 293 20.32 -31.66 5.36
N THR A 294 19.69 -31.93 4.22
CA THR A 294 20.31 -31.76 2.91
C THR A 294 19.36 -31.03 1.97
N LEU A 295 19.67 -29.77 1.65
CA LEU A 295 18.84 -28.90 0.83
C LEU A 295 19.62 -28.38 -0.39
N ASP A 296 19.14 -28.70 -1.58
CA ASP A 296 19.57 -28.04 -2.83
C ASP A 296 18.52 -27.01 -3.25
N LEU A 297 18.84 -25.74 -3.02
CA LEU A 297 17.99 -24.58 -3.30
C LEU A 297 18.62 -23.69 -4.40
N ALA A 298 19.60 -24.20 -5.15
CA ALA A 298 20.29 -23.42 -6.17
C ALA A 298 19.35 -22.84 -7.24
N THR A 299 18.21 -23.51 -7.48
CA THR A 299 17.20 -23.11 -8.46
C THR A 299 16.19 -22.09 -7.91
N TRP A 300 16.22 -21.79 -6.61
CA TRP A 300 15.32 -20.83 -5.98
C TRP A 300 15.83 -19.41 -6.18
N ASN A 301 15.69 -18.90 -7.40
CA ASN A 301 16.30 -17.65 -7.86
C ASN A 301 15.89 -16.39 -7.06
N ARG A 302 14.79 -16.45 -6.29
CA ARG A 302 14.30 -15.35 -5.44
C ARG A 302 14.70 -15.48 -3.97
N LEU A 303 15.31 -16.59 -3.57
CA LEU A 303 15.64 -16.89 -2.18
C LEU A 303 16.72 -15.93 -1.68
N SER A 304 16.34 -15.05 -0.77
CA SER A 304 17.24 -14.11 -0.10
C SER A 304 17.61 -14.55 1.32
N ALA A 305 16.83 -15.45 1.92
CA ALA A 305 17.06 -15.92 3.29
C ALA A 305 16.79 -17.43 3.45
N LEU A 306 17.74 -18.15 4.04
CA LEU A 306 17.56 -19.49 4.58
C LEU A 306 17.82 -19.43 6.09
N GLN A 307 16.81 -19.80 6.88
CA GLN A 307 16.92 -19.93 8.33
C GLN A 307 16.69 -21.39 8.73
N VAL A 308 17.64 -21.93 9.47
CA VAL A 308 17.64 -23.28 10.01
C VAL A 308 17.69 -23.20 11.54
N ASN A 309 16.77 -23.91 12.21
CA ASN A 309 16.69 -23.92 13.67
C ASN A 309 16.67 -25.34 14.24
N GLY A 310 17.55 -25.61 15.21
CA GLY A 310 17.46 -26.76 16.10
C GLY A 310 18.00 -28.07 15.54
N SER A 311 18.81 -28.00 14.47
CA SER A 311 19.46 -29.18 13.89
C SER A 311 20.45 -29.79 14.87
N ASN A 312 20.59 -31.11 14.82
CA ASN A 312 21.54 -31.88 15.63
C ASN A 312 22.41 -32.81 14.77
N GLY A 313 22.29 -32.75 13.45
CA GLY A 313 22.93 -33.68 12.52
C GLY A 313 23.72 -32.94 11.44
N GLU A 314 24.37 -33.69 10.55
CA GLU A 314 25.12 -33.08 9.46
C GLU A 314 24.19 -32.27 8.53
N ASP A 315 24.56 -31.02 8.30
CA ASP A 315 23.78 -30.06 7.53
C ASP A 315 24.52 -29.67 6.25
N SER A 316 23.86 -29.88 5.11
CA SER A 316 24.40 -29.56 3.79
C SER A 316 23.44 -28.71 2.98
N PHE A 317 23.86 -27.49 2.64
CA PHE A 317 23.04 -26.52 1.91
C PHE A 317 23.74 -26.07 0.62
N THR A 318 23.03 -26.10 -0.49
CA THR A 318 23.43 -25.42 -1.73
C THR A 318 22.44 -24.31 -2.03
N VAL A 319 22.89 -23.06 -2.06
CA VAL A 319 22.02 -21.88 -2.23
C VAL A 319 22.60 -20.90 -3.25
N GLY A 320 21.77 -19.97 -3.73
CA GLY A 320 22.23 -18.88 -4.59
C GLY A 320 23.19 -17.93 -3.88
N ILE A 321 24.03 -17.23 -4.66
CA ILE A 321 25.04 -16.28 -4.13
C ILE A 321 24.45 -15.05 -3.42
N ASN A 322 23.15 -14.80 -3.56
CA ASN A 322 22.45 -13.68 -2.94
C ASN A 322 21.66 -14.09 -1.68
N THR A 323 21.79 -15.34 -1.24
CA THR A 323 21.05 -15.88 -0.10
C THR A 323 21.84 -15.71 1.18
N ILE A 324 21.26 -15.09 2.21
CA ILE A 324 21.79 -15.11 3.57
C ILE A 324 21.39 -16.44 4.21
N VAL A 325 22.36 -17.19 4.74
CA VAL A 325 22.15 -18.47 5.40
C VAL A 325 22.42 -18.29 6.89
N SER A 326 21.47 -18.65 7.74
CA SER A 326 21.60 -18.64 9.19
C SER A 326 21.20 -19.99 9.75
N VAL A 327 22.14 -20.65 10.42
CA VAL A 327 22.01 -22.02 10.92
C VAL A 327 22.24 -22.03 12.41
N ASN A 328 21.29 -22.58 13.16
CA ASN A 328 21.45 -22.93 14.57
C ASN A 328 21.47 -24.46 14.67
N ASP A 329 22.67 -25.01 14.80
CA ASP A 329 22.96 -26.45 14.88
C ASP A 329 23.71 -26.75 16.18
N SER A 330 23.28 -27.78 16.92
CA SER A 330 23.83 -28.04 18.26
C SER A 330 24.90 -29.14 18.34
N MET A 331 25.08 -29.95 17.29
CA MET A 331 25.89 -31.18 17.36
C MET A 331 26.54 -31.64 16.03
N GLY A 332 26.13 -31.12 14.87
CA GLY A 332 26.55 -31.56 13.54
C GLY A 332 27.50 -30.60 12.81
N ASP A 333 28.11 -31.10 11.73
CA ASP A 333 28.91 -30.26 10.84
C ASP A 333 27.99 -29.51 9.86
N VAL A 334 28.24 -28.21 9.67
CA VAL A 334 27.49 -27.36 8.72
C VAL A 334 28.33 -27.07 7.48
N SER A 335 27.83 -27.47 6.31
CA SER A 335 28.41 -27.26 4.99
C SER A 335 27.49 -26.39 4.12
N VAL A 336 28.00 -25.25 3.65
CA VAL A 336 27.26 -24.34 2.76
C VAL A 336 28.04 -24.10 1.47
N THR A 337 27.38 -24.35 0.33
CA THR A 337 27.87 -23.98 -1.01
C THR A 337 27.05 -22.82 -1.55
N GLY A 338 27.73 -21.72 -1.92
CA GLY A 338 27.10 -20.46 -2.33
C GLY A 338 26.91 -19.50 -1.15
N GLY A 339 25.79 -18.77 -1.14
CA GLY A 339 25.43 -17.83 -0.08
C GLY A 339 26.16 -16.49 -0.13
N LEU A 340 25.48 -15.44 0.32
CA LEU A 340 26.03 -14.09 0.46
C LEU A 340 26.73 -13.92 1.81
N VAL A 341 26.07 -14.38 2.87
CA VAL A 341 26.53 -14.38 4.26
C VAL A 341 26.10 -15.71 4.87
N VAL A 342 27.00 -16.36 5.61
CA VAL A 342 26.73 -17.61 6.32
C VAL A 342 27.00 -17.39 7.80
N ASN A 343 25.95 -17.48 8.62
CA ASN A 343 26.03 -17.40 10.07
C ASN A 343 25.73 -18.79 10.64
N VAL A 344 26.69 -19.37 11.35
CA VAL A 344 26.49 -20.64 12.07
C VAL A 344 26.61 -20.36 13.56
N ALA A 345 25.56 -20.70 14.29
CA ALA A 345 25.51 -20.70 15.74
C ALA A 345 25.46 -22.14 16.23
N THR A 346 26.29 -22.44 17.23
CA THR A 346 26.41 -23.73 17.90
C THR A 346 26.07 -23.62 19.38
#